data_AF-A0A6L6LMC0-F1
#
_entry.id   AF-A0A6L6LMC0-F1
#
_cell.length_a   1.000
_cell.length_b   1.000
_cell.length_c   1.000
_cell.angle_alpha   90.00
_cell.angle_beta   90.00
_cell.angle_gamma   90.00
#
_symmetry.space_group_name_H-M   'P 1'
#
loop_
_entity.id
_entity.type
_entity.pdbx_description
1 polymer ?
#
loop_
_entity_poly.entity_id
_entity_poly.type
_entity_poly.pdbx_seq_one_letter_code
_entity_poly.pdbx_strand_id
1 'polypeptide(L)' 'MKKKIMFEKNYLTVADVKSYLCISTTAAYELTHRNDFPVCRLGSSIRIPTHLFLSWVDKHTRVPADLAELYKEVDLHVG' A
#
# COMPACT_ATOMS: atom_id res chain seq x y z
N MET A 1 14.87 -11.19 13.95
CA MET A 1 14.75 -9.71 13.96
C MET A 1 13.64 -9.30 13.00
N LYS A 2 12.39 -9.20 13.46
CA LYS A 2 11.27 -8.75 12.62
C LYS A 2 11.32 -7.21 12.60
N LYS A 3 11.67 -6.60 11.46
CA LYS A 3 11.56 -5.15 11.29
C LYS A 3 10.08 -4.79 11.35
N LYS A 4 9.66 -4.18 12.45
CA LYS A 4 8.33 -3.56 12.59
C LYS A 4 8.35 -2.32 11.71
N ILE A 5 7.79 -2.40 10.50
CA ILE A 5 7.76 -1.24 9.60
C ILE A 5 6.65 -0.32 10.07
N MET A 6 7.01 0.73 10.80
CA MET A 6 6.07 1.78 11.21
C MET A 6 5.94 2.76 10.05
N PHE A 7 4.85 2.65 9.27
CA PHE A 7 4.52 3.60 8.21
C PHE A 7 3.66 4.75 8.77
N GLU A 8 4.24 5.53 9.68
CA GLU A 8 3.66 6.81 10.13
C GLU A 8 4.12 7.94 9.19
N LYS A 9 3.89 7.77 7.89
CA LYS A 9 4.11 8.81 6.87
C LYS A 9 2.79 9.10 6.20
N ASN A 10 2.46 10.37 5.99
CA ASN A 10 1.26 10.77 5.24
C ASN A 10 1.35 10.40 3.75
N TYR A 11 2.58 10.35 3.21
CA TYR A 11 2.85 10.02 1.82
C TYR A 11 4.03 9.05 1.69
N LEU A 12 3.86 8.06 0.82
CA LEU A 12 4.87 7.10 0.42
C LEU A 12 5.55 7.55 -0.89
N THR A 13 6.78 7.10 -1.09
CA THR A 13 7.49 7.16 -2.37
C THR A 13 7.38 5.83 -3.10
N VAL A 14 7.81 5.78 -4.36
CA VAL A 14 7.90 4.53 -5.13
C VAL A 14 8.81 3.50 -4.44
N ALA A 15 9.87 3.98 -3.78
CA ALA A 15 10.77 3.12 -3.01
C ALA A 15 10.09 2.53 -1.76
N ASP A 16 9.26 3.32 -1.07
CA ASP A 16 8.48 2.83 0.07
C ASP A 16 7.49 1.74 -0.39
N VAL A 17 6.77 1.95 -1.50
CA VAL A 17 5.84 0.95 -2.08
C VAL A 17 6.58 -0.33 -2.49
N LYS A 18 7.74 -0.19 -3.13
CA LYS A 18 8.62 -1.31 -3.46
C LYS A 18 8.96 -2.14 -2.22
N SER A 19 9.41 -1.47 -1.16
CA SER A 19 9.77 -2.13 0.09
C SER A 19 8.57 -2.71 0.83
N TYR A 20 7.40 -2.08 0.76
CA TYR A 20 6.17 -2.55 1.39
C TYR A 20 5.68 -3.85 0.75
N LEU A 21 5.59 -3.87 -0.58
CA LEU A 21 5.06 -5.00 -1.33
C LEU A 21 6.13 -6.06 -1.66
N CYS A 22 7.40 -5.81 -1.31
CA CYS A 22 8.53 -6.66 -1.65
C CYS A 22 8.64 -6.98 -3.16
N ILE A 23 8.42 -5.97 -4.01
CA ILE A 23 8.45 -6.10 -5.47
C ILE A 23 9.70 -5.47 -6.09
N SER A 24 9.92 -5.69 -7.39
CA SER A 24 10.99 -5.03 -8.14
C SER A 24 10.73 -3.52 -8.26
N THR A 25 11.79 -2.74 -8.51
CA THR A 25 11.66 -1.30 -8.77
C THR A 25 10.76 -1.05 -9.99
N THR A 26 10.91 -1.85 -11.05
CA THR A 26 10.11 -1.75 -12.27
C THR A 26 8.62 -1.97 -11.99
N ALA A 27 8.27 -3.04 -11.27
CA ALA A 27 6.89 -3.33 -10.91
C ALA A 27 6.28 -2.20 -10.04
N ALA A 28 7.04 -1.66 -9.09
CA ALA A 28 6.59 -0.52 -8.30
C ALA A 28 6.35 0.73 -9.16
N TYR A 29 7.18 0.96 -10.18
CA TYR A 29 7.02 2.06 -11.12
C TYR A 29 5.81 1.88 -12.04
N GLU A 30 5.59 0.67 -12.55
CA GLU A 30 4.43 0.31 -13.36
C GLU A 30 3.12 0.54 -12.60
N LEU A 31 3.07 0.20 -11.31
CA LEU A 31 1.90 0.50 -10.47
C LEU A 31 1.53 1.99 -10.51
N THR A 32 2.50 2.90 -10.46
CA THR A 32 2.25 4.34 -10.49
C THR A 32 1.64 4.84 -11.81
N HIS A 33 1.73 4.04 -12.88
CA HIS A 33 1.16 4.36 -14.20
C HIS A 33 -0.25 3.79 -14.38
N ARG A 34 -0.72 2.93 -13.48
CA ARG A 34 -2.08 2.41 -13.54
C ARG A 34 -3.10 3.49 -13.16
N ASN A 35 -4.24 3.48 -13.84
CA ASN A 35 -5.31 4.47 -13.62
C ASN A 35 -6.02 4.30 -12.26
N ASP A 36 -6.00 3.10 -11.70
CA ASP A 36 -6.65 2.77 -10.43
C ASP A 36 -5.72 2.91 -9.21
N PHE A 37 -4.42 3.14 -9.43
CA PHE A 37 -3.45 3.24 -8.35
C PHE A 37 -3.39 4.66 -7.78
N PRO A 38 -3.44 4.82 -6.44
CA PRO A 38 -3.50 6.14 -5.81
C PRO A 38 -2.15 6.86 -5.92
N VAL A 39 -2.08 7.85 -6.80
CA VAL A 39 -0.85 8.61 -7.04
C VAL A 39 -1.11 10.12 -7.12
N CYS A 40 -0.23 10.88 -6.48
CA CYS A 40 -0.15 12.34 -6.57
C CYS A 40 1.16 12.71 -7.29
N ARG A 41 1.04 13.42 -8.41
CA ARG A 41 2.18 13.88 -9.22
C ARG A 41 2.41 15.37 -8.95
N LEU A 42 3.61 15.69 -8.45
CA LEU A 42 4.05 17.04 -8.16
C LEU A 42 5.26 17.33 -9.05
N GLY A 43 4.99 17.77 -10.29
CA GLY A 43 6.00 17.83 -11.34
C GLY A 43 6.60 16.43 -11.60
N SER A 44 7.93 16.29 -11.47
CA SER A 44 8.63 15.00 -11.60
C SER A 44 8.58 14.14 -10.34
N SER A 45 8.03 14.64 -9.23
CA SER A 45 7.94 13.88 -7.98
C SER A 45 6.66 13.06 -7.92
N ILE A 46 6.82 11.76 -7.62
CA ILE A 46 5.71 10.84 -7.34
C ILE A 46 5.53 10.70 -5.83
N ARG A 47 4.30 10.92 -5.36
CA ARG A 47 3.88 10.69 -3.97
C ARG A 47 2.62 9.85 -3.94
N ILE A 48 2.52 8.95 -2.98
CA ILE A 48 1.41 8.02 -2.84
C ILE A 48 0.77 8.27 -1.47
N PRO A 49 -0.47 8.77 -1.38
CA PRO A 49 -1.13 8.97 -0.10
C PRO A 49 -1.28 7.64 0.65
N THR A 50 -0.72 7.54 1.85
CA THR A 50 -0.61 6.26 2.57
C THR A 50 -1.96 5.60 2.83
N HIS A 51 -2.95 6.38 3.27
CA HIS A 51 -4.31 5.86 3.53
C HIS A 51 -4.94 5.26 2.26
N LEU A 52 -4.86 5.96 1.12
CA LEU A 52 -5.40 5.45 -0.14
C LEU A 52 -4.64 4.22 -0.63
N PHE A 53 -3.33 4.18 -0.44
CA PHE A 53 -2.52 3.01 -0.79
C PHE A 53 -2.95 1.78 0.00
N LEU A 54 -3.14 1.89 1.31
CA LEU A 54 -3.61 0.79 2.14
C LEU A 54 -5.01 0.33 1.71
N SER A 55 -5.94 1.26 1.46
CA SER A 55 -7.26 0.90 0.91
C SER A 55 -7.19 0.27 -0.48
N TRP A 56 -6.23 0.67 -1.32
CA TRP A 56 -6.01 0.04 -2.62
C TRP A 56 -5.49 -1.39 -2.48
N VAL A 57 -4.57 -1.64 -1.53
CA VAL A 57 -4.07 -2.99 -1.22
C VAL A 57 -5.20 -3.89 -0.75
N ASP A 58 -6.06 -3.41 0.15
CA ASP A 58 -7.22 -4.16 0.64
C ASP A 58 -8.16 -4.56 -0.51
N LYS A 59 -8.55 -3.60 -1.35
CA LYS A 59 -9.40 -3.85 -2.54
C LYS A 59 -8.80 -4.85 -3.54
N HIS A 60 -7.48 -4.94 -3.60
CA HIS A 60 -6.76 -5.83 -4.52
C HIS A 60 -6.30 -7.14 -3.87
N THR A 61 -6.59 -7.34 -2.59
CA THR A 61 -6.27 -8.57 -1.89
C THR A 61 -7.51 -9.44 -1.83
N ARG A 62 -7.47 -10.58 -2.53
CA ARG A 62 -8.50 -11.61 -2.34
C ARG A 62 -8.23 -12.34 -1.03
N VAL A 63 -9.07 -12.10 -0.04
CA VAL A 63 -9.00 -12.82 1.24
C VAL A 63 -9.62 -14.22 1.08
N PRO A 64 -8.88 -15.30 1.37
CA PRO A 64 -9.42 -16.65 1.45
C PRO A 64 -10.52 -16.79 2.51
N ALA A 65 -11.51 -17.66 2.28
CA ALA A 65 -12.69 -17.77 3.14
C ALA A 65 -12.34 -18.15 4.60
N ASP A 66 -11.29 -18.95 4.78
CA ASP A 66 -10.74 -19.38 6.07
C ASP A 66 -10.04 -18.26 6.85
N LEU A 67 -9.66 -17.16 6.19
CA LEU A 67 -9.08 -15.97 6.83
C LEU A 67 -10.08 -14.82 6.98
N ALA A 68 -11.26 -14.91 6.34
CA ALA A 68 -12.22 -13.82 6.29
C ALA A 68 -12.80 -13.45 7.66
N GLU A 69 -12.95 -14.42 8.57
CA GLU A 69 -13.45 -14.18 9.94
C GLU A 69 -12.41 -13.42 10.78
N LEU A 70 -11.12 -13.74 10.61
CA LEU A 70 -10.02 -13.06 11.31
C LEU A 70 -9.81 -11.62 10.80
N TYR A 71 -10.00 -11.37 9.50
CA TYR A 71 -9.87 -10.04 8.93
C TYR A 71 -10.94 -9.06 9.42
N LYS A 72 -12.17 -9.53 9.73
CA LYS A 72 -13.25 -8.67 10.25
C LYS A 72 -12.96 -8.10 11.64
N GLU A 73 -12.17 -8.79 12.46
CA GLU A 73 -11.84 -8.35 13.82
C GLU A 73 -10.77 -7.24 13.85
N VAL A 74 -9.96 -7.13 12.78
CA VAL A 74 -8.83 -6.19 12.72
C VAL A 74 -9.26 -4.76 12.31
N ASP A 75 -10.42 -4.61 11.67
CA ASP A 75 -10.92 -3.33 11.14
C ASP A 75 -11.36 -2.32 12.25
N LEU A 76 -11.34 -2.72 13.52
CA LEU A 76 -11.73 -1.89 14.68
C LEU A 76 -10.56 -1.17 15.39
N HIS A 77 -9.31 -1.33 14.94
CA HIS A 77 -8.13 -0.79 15.66
C HIS A 77 -7.17 0.06 14.84
N VAL A 78 -7.60 0.61 13.69
CA VAL A 78 -6.83 1.65 12.99
C VAL A 78 -7.55 2.99 13.12
N GLY A 79 -7.51 3.51 14.35
CA GLY A 79 -7.86 4.89 14.72
C GLY A 79 -6.77 5.44 15.62
#